data_AF-A0A9N9DUF0-F1
#
_entry.id   AF-A0A9N9DUF0-F1
#
_cell.length_a   1.000
_cell.length_b   1.000
_cell.length_c   1.000
_cell.angle_alpha   90.00
_cell.angle_beta   90.00
_cell.angle_gamma   90.00
#
_symmetry.space_group_name_H-M   'P 1'
#
loop_
_entity.id
_entity.type
_entity.pdbx_description
1 polymer ?
#
loop_
_entity_poly.entity_id
_entity_poly.type
_entity_poly.pdbx_seq_one_letter_code
_entity_poly.pdbx_strand_id
1 'polypeptide(L)'
;IDGIDTQTIIDEVDEDIHLLIPTHHQKGIHETLQVENDNDDDFGTKRYVENYESDDLTDSSTLENSVSLKEITQIQSLSFGDIGSVSHIDHLLSVYPEHYQNLPTINVTPSSPQFQENKKEFAMDILGLDLKAPGTPYKEFVLAFSWAVYIFEQYLGVRQYRKLREPNPPKSLQDIEEIREKFHKTQEYGLDKAKFGFVSGLFGQVQSTWIIVWDVLPWLWNLSGEWLTYAGYGTDYEITQSLIFTVTITTMLYFISLPLSLYYTFVIEERHGFNKMTLGLFVMDTVKGFLITGVIGLPIIALGLQIIKWSGDNFYFYVWVFMIIFNFILLTIYPTLIQPLFNKVTPLPEGELREQIEALAARIKFPLKKLHVIDGSKRSGHSNAYFYGFFKNKQIVIYDTLIEQANNEEILAVVGHELGHWSLNHSVKVLTIYQIHNLFLFFVFSQFISNTVLYRSFGFETQPTLIGFILFQFIYAPIENVVAFLMNILSRKHEFEADAFAKKLGYGKQLRTGLIKIQIKNLGNINNDAWYSAYHFSHPPLPERLNALEKMD
;
A
#
# COMPACT_ATOMS: atom_id res chain seq x y z
N ILE A 1 -43.34 23.57 -19.81
CA ILE A 1 -44.43 23.68 -18.82
C ILE A 1 -43.72 23.90 -17.51
N ASP A 2 -43.91 25.11 -17.00
CA ASP A 2 -43.07 25.84 -16.07
C ASP A 2 -43.08 25.30 -14.64
N GLY A 3 -42.01 25.64 -13.90
CA GLY A 3 -42.04 25.77 -12.45
C GLY A 3 -41.34 24.67 -11.66
N ILE A 4 -40.03 24.82 -11.43
CA ILE A 4 -39.42 24.48 -10.14
C ILE A 4 -38.47 25.62 -9.75
N ASP A 5 -38.76 26.14 -8.56
CA ASP A 5 -38.25 27.32 -7.88
C ASP A 5 -36.82 27.09 -7.33
N THR A 6 -35.91 28.02 -7.63
CA THR A 6 -34.49 27.98 -7.22
C THR A 6 -34.24 28.33 -5.75
N GLN A 7 -35.29 28.52 -4.94
CA GLN A 7 -35.16 28.82 -3.52
C GLN A 7 -35.18 27.59 -2.59
N THR A 8 -35.36 26.36 -3.11
CA THR A 8 -35.34 25.11 -2.30
C THR A 8 -33.99 24.38 -2.32
N ILE A 9 -32.96 24.94 -2.95
CA ILE A 9 -31.60 24.34 -3.01
C ILE A 9 -30.61 25.04 -2.05
N ILE A 10 -31.04 26.10 -1.35
CA ILE A 10 -30.20 26.84 -0.39
C ILE A 10 -30.49 26.44 1.08
N ASP A 11 -31.63 25.80 1.37
CA ASP A 11 -31.98 25.39 2.75
C ASP A 11 -31.64 23.92 3.09
N GLU A 12 -30.99 23.17 2.21
CA GLU A 12 -30.52 21.79 2.50
C GLU A 12 -28.98 21.67 2.63
N VAL A 13 -28.28 22.81 2.73
CA VAL A 13 -26.82 22.88 2.91
C VAL A 13 -26.43 23.49 4.27
N ASP A 14 -27.38 23.92 5.09
CA ASP A 14 -27.10 24.70 6.32
C ASP A 14 -27.65 24.11 7.64
N GLU A 15 -27.87 22.78 7.70
CA GLU A 15 -28.35 22.12 8.94
C GLU A 15 -27.40 21.08 9.59
N ASP A 16 -26.19 20.85 9.06
CA ASP A 16 -25.23 19.90 9.65
C ASP A 16 -23.86 20.51 10.04
N ILE A 17 -23.74 21.84 10.09
CA ILE A 17 -22.53 22.54 10.59
C ILE A 17 -22.89 23.41 11.80
N HIS A 18 -23.58 22.83 12.79
CA HIS A 18 -23.64 23.44 14.12
C HIS A 18 -23.78 22.37 15.21
N LEU A 19 -22.69 21.62 15.45
CA LEU A 19 -22.37 21.01 16.73
C LEU A 19 -20.90 20.61 16.72
N LEU A 20 -20.12 21.13 17.68
CA LEU A 20 -18.70 20.84 18.00
C LEU A 20 -17.64 21.88 17.53
N ILE A 21 -17.72 23.11 18.04
CA ILE A 21 -16.52 23.83 18.50
C ILE A 21 -16.87 24.57 19.82
N PRO A 22 -16.21 24.27 20.95
CA PRO A 22 -16.34 25.08 22.15
C PRO A 22 -15.31 26.22 22.11
N THR A 23 -15.75 27.45 21.83
CA THR A 23 -14.96 28.66 22.13
C THR A 23 -15.43 29.27 23.44
N HIS A 24 -14.62 29.13 24.50
CA HIS A 24 -14.57 30.14 25.55
C HIS A 24 -13.39 31.07 25.26
N HIS A 25 -13.71 32.31 24.90
CA HIS A 25 -12.77 33.36 24.56
C HIS A 25 -12.14 34.00 25.81
N GLN A 26 -10.90 34.43 25.61
CA GLN A 26 -10.16 35.47 26.31
C GLN A 26 -10.98 36.72 26.66
N LYS A 27 -10.56 37.40 27.73
CA LYS A 27 -10.85 38.82 27.98
C LYS A 27 -9.86 39.70 27.20
N GLY A 28 -10.39 40.68 26.45
CA GLY A 28 -9.87 42.05 26.50
C GLY A 28 -9.59 42.77 25.17
N ILE A 29 -10.51 43.69 24.83
CA ILE A 29 -10.30 45.01 24.17
C ILE A 29 -10.15 44.97 22.63
N HIS A 30 -11.23 45.14 21.84
CA HIS A 30 -11.87 46.39 21.32
C HIS A 30 -11.01 47.24 20.36
N GLU A 31 -11.38 47.28 19.06
CA GLU A 31 -11.87 48.44 18.27
C GLU A 31 -11.98 48.04 16.79
N THR A 32 -13.17 47.94 16.17
CA THR A 32 -14.04 48.93 15.49
C THR A 32 -13.68 49.21 14.02
N LEU A 33 -14.74 49.33 13.22
CA LEU A 33 -14.85 49.81 11.81
C LEU A 33 -14.60 48.75 10.73
N GLN A 34 -15.31 48.71 9.60
CA GLN A 34 -16.69 49.04 9.22
C GLN A 34 -16.82 48.51 7.77
N VAL A 35 -18.02 48.02 7.44
CA VAL A 35 -18.47 47.52 6.13
C VAL A 35 -18.28 48.53 5.00
N GLU A 36 -17.89 48.06 3.81
CA GLU A 36 -18.49 48.52 2.55
C GLU A 36 -18.50 47.40 1.49
N ASN A 37 -19.72 47.05 1.05
CA ASN A 37 -20.01 46.26 -0.14
C ASN A 37 -19.80 47.16 -1.37
N ASP A 38 -19.37 46.58 -2.49
CA ASP A 38 -20.06 46.86 -3.75
C ASP A 38 -19.84 45.74 -4.76
N ASN A 39 -20.95 45.39 -5.41
CA ASN A 39 -21.07 44.49 -6.55
C ASN A 39 -20.54 45.20 -7.80
N ASP A 40 -19.97 44.45 -8.74
CA ASP A 40 -20.44 44.51 -10.14
C ASP A 40 -19.84 43.37 -10.99
N ASP A 41 -20.74 42.73 -11.72
CA ASP A 41 -20.49 41.79 -12.81
C ASP A 41 -19.80 42.49 -13.99
N ASP A 42 -18.86 41.84 -14.69
CA ASP A 42 -19.00 41.58 -16.14
C ASP A 42 -17.91 40.64 -16.70
N PHE A 43 -18.33 39.90 -17.72
CA PHE A 43 -17.59 39.02 -18.62
C PHE A 43 -16.43 39.72 -19.36
N GLY A 44 -15.42 38.94 -19.78
CA GLY A 44 -14.79 39.20 -21.08
C GLY A 44 -13.29 38.94 -21.21
N THR A 45 -12.98 37.81 -21.85
CA THR A 45 -11.74 37.46 -22.54
C THR A 45 -11.13 38.57 -23.42
N LYS A 46 -9.82 38.86 -23.28
CA LYS A 46 -8.80 38.86 -24.38
C LYS A 46 -7.42 39.43 -23.99
N ARG A 47 -6.41 38.56 -24.19
CA ARG A 47 -5.07 38.73 -24.82
C ARG A 47 -4.51 40.12 -25.22
N TYR A 48 -3.16 40.19 -25.09
CA TYR A 48 -2.11 41.08 -25.65
C TYR A 48 -1.65 42.23 -24.71
N VAL A 49 -0.44 42.22 -24.13
CA VAL A 49 0.94 42.45 -24.66
C VAL A 49 1.25 43.93 -24.95
N GLU A 50 2.18 44.49 -24.14
CA GLU A 50 3.17 45.59 -24.35
C GLU A 50 3.30 46.45 -23.07
N ASN A 51 4.45 46.38 -22.38
CA ASN A 51 5.62 47.26 -22.49
C ASN A 51 5.32 48.74 -22.23
N TYR A 52 5.76 49.27 -21.08
CA TYR A 52 6.28 50.63 -20.97
C TYR A 52 7.29 50.72 -19.80
N GLU A 53 8.48 51.22 -20.13
CA GLU A 53 9.52 51.73 -19.22
C GLU A 53 9.21 53.16 -18.75
N SER A 54 9.94 53.57 -17.71
CA SER A 54 10.38 54.92 -17.32
C SER A 54 9.78 55.56 -16.05
N ASP A 55 10.64 55.56 -15.04
CA ASP A 55 11.15 56.70 -14.25
C ASP A 55 10.42 57.25 -13.02
N ASP A 56 11.16 57.10 -11.91
CA ASP A 56 11.41 58.03 -10.79
C ASP A 56 10.25 58.51 -9.92
N LEU A 57 10.24 58.05 -8.65
CA LEU A 57 10.60 58.85 -7.46
C LEU A 57 10.32 58.09 -6.15
N THR A 58 11.38 57.95 -5.35
CA THR A 58 11.46 58.01 -3.87
C THR A 58 10.15 57.91 -3.06
N ASP A 59 9.97 56.89 -2.21
CA ASP A 59 10.21 56.99 -0.76
C ASP A 59 10.07 55.63 -0.06
N SER A 60 10.80 55.53 1.03
CA SER A 60 10.99 54.43 1.98
C SER A 60 9.72 53.90 2.65
N SER A 61 9.53 52.58 2.60
CA SER A 61 9.22 51.68 3.72
C SER A 61 8.48 50.43 3.20
N THR A 62 8.83 49.26 3.75
CA THR A 62 8.28 47.90 3.49
C THR A 62 8.81 47.19 2.23
N LEU A 63 9.84 46.36 2.42
CA LEU A 63 10.30 45.37 1.43
C LEU A 63 9.87 43.99 1.92
N GLU A 64 8.83 43.47 1.27
CA GLU A 64 8.38 42.08 1.33
C GLU A 64 9.40 41.15 0.67
N ASN A 65 9.61 39.99 1.30
CA ASN A 65 10.23 38.83 0.67
C ASN A 65 9.29 38.25 -0.39
N SER A 66 9.56 38.51 -1.67
CA SER A 66 9.01 37.71 -2.77
C SER A 66 10.15 37.29 -3.71
N VAL A 67 10.57 36.02 -3.60
CA VAL A 67 11.48 35.40 -4.56
C VAL A 67 10.65 34.88 -5.73
N SER A 68 11.03 35.29 -6.95
CA SER A 68 10.32 35.04 -8.19
C SER A 68 10.52 33.61 -8.71
N LEU A 69 9.42 33.01 -9.20
CA LEU A 69 9.31 31.65 -9.78
C LEU A 69 10.28 31.31 -10.93
N LYS A 70 11.06 32.27 -11.44
CA LYS A 70 12.07 32.04 -12.48
C LYS A 70 13.39 31.44 -11.94
N GLU A 71 13.72 31.64 -10.66
CA GLU A 71 14.93 31.04 -10.06
C GLU A 71 14.74 29.56 -9.71
N ILE A 72 13.50 29.13 -9.46
CA ILE A 72 13.17 27.72 -9.17
C ILE A 72 13.31 26.85 -10.43
N THR A 73 13.12 27.41 -11.63
CA THR A 73 13.16 26.62 -12.88
C THR A 73 14.59 26.26 -13.31
N GLN A 74 15.61 26.98 -12.85
CA GLN A 74 17.01 26.71 -13.23
C GLN A 74 17.65 25.57 -12.41
N ILE A 75 17.03 25.18 -11.28
CA ILE A 75 17.50 24.09 -10.41
C ILE A 75 17.00 22.71 -10.88
N GLN A 76 15.96 22.66 -11.74
CA GLN A 76 15.36 21.40 -12.22
C GLN A 76 16.07 20.73 -13.40
N SER A 77 17.22 21.23 -13.87
CA SER A 77 17.95 20.66 -15.02
C SER A 77 19.28 19.98 -14.69
N LEU A 78 19.57 19.64 -13.43
CA LEU A 78 20.83 18.97 -13.06
C LEU A 78 20.65 17.48 -12.76
N SER A 79 21.47 16.66 -13.43
CA SER A 79 21.47 15.20 -13.31
C SER A 79 22.13 14.73 -12.01
N PHE A 80 21.72 13.56 -11.51
CA PHE A 80 22.10 12.95 -10.22
C PHE A 80 23.60 12.57 -10.05
N GLY A 81 24.52 13.16 -10.83
CA GLY A 81 25.96 12.90 -10.79
C GLY A 81 26.82 13.97 -10.09
N ASP A 82 26.29 15.18 -9.82
CA ASP A 82 27.15 16.34 -9.51
C ASP A 82 27.08 16.85 -8.05
N ILE A 83 26.34 16.22 -7.14
CA ILE A 83 26.17 16.69 -5.74
C ILE A 83 27.24 16.09 -4.81
N GLY A 84 28.50 16.06 -5.25
CA GLY A 84 29.52 15.20 -4.62
C GLY A 84 30.89 15.82 -4.31
N SER A 85 31.15 17.11 -4.57
CA SER A 85 32.49 17.67 -4.31
C SER A 85 32.47 18.99 -3.54
N VAL A 86 33.38 19.09 -2.57
CA VAL A 86 33.67 20.26 -1.71
C VAL A 86 33.91 21.56 -2.49
N SER A 87 34.18 21.48 -3.80
CA SER A 87 34.50 22.63 -4.66
C SER A 87 33.35 23.63 -4.89
N HIS A 88 32.09 23.21 -4.75
CA HIS A 88 30.94 24.08 -5.04
C HIS A 88 30.62 25.06 -3.89
N ILE A 89 30.93 24.70 -2.65
CA ILE A 89 30.76 25.59 -1.49
C ILE A 89 31.78 26.72 -1.54
N ASP A 90 33.03 26.41 -1.92
CA ASP A 90 34.09 27.41 -2.08
C ASP A 90 33.78 28.40 -3.22
N HIS A 91 33.15 27.94 -4.30
CA HIS A 91 32.72 28.82 -5.39
C HIS A 91 31.61 29.78 -4.94
N LEU A 92 30.61 29.31 -4.18
CA LEU A 92 29.54 30.16 -3.64
C LEU A 92 30.07 31.20 -2.65
N LEU A 93 31.07 30.83 -1.83
CA LEU A 93 31.74 31.74 -0.89
C LEU A 93 32.59 32.83 -1.59
N SER A 94 33.08 32.57 -2.80
CA SER A 94 33.86 33.55 -3.59
C SER A 94 33.02 34.62 -4.29
N VAL A 95 31.74 34.33 -4.56
CA VAL A 95 30.85 35.19 -5.36
C VAL A 95 30.06 36.18 -4.49
N TYR A 96 29.86 35.89 -3.20
CA TYR A 96 29.10 36.76 -2.27
C TYR A 96 29.83 37.01 -0.93
N PRO A 97 31.00 37.69 -0.94
CA PRO A 97 31.83 37.88 0.25
C PRO A 97 31.20 38.80 1.31
N GLU A 98 30.22 39.64 0.96
CA GLU A 98 29.68 40.67 1.87
C GLU A 98 28.57 40.17 2.81
N HIS A 99 28.08 38.94 2.66
CA HIS A 99 26.97 38.42 3.49
C HIS A 99 27.37 37.52 4.67
N TYR A 100 28.67 37.32 4.92
CA TYR A 100 29.12 36.36 5.95
C TYR A 100 30.23 36.86 6.88
N GLN A 101 30.23 38.15 7.24
CA GLN A 101 31.23 38.68 8.19
C GLN A 101 30.99 38.34 9.67
N ASN A 102 29.93 37.60 10.04
CA ASN A 102 29.61 37.29 11.44
C ASN A 102 29.20 35.83 11.72
N LEU A 103 29.74 34.85 10.98
CA LEU A 103 29.61 33.44 11.38
C LEU A 103 30.86 32.96 12.13
N PRO A 104 30.73 32.32 13.31
CA PRO A 104 31.85 31.73 13.99
C PRO A 104 32.45 30.62 13.10
N THR A 105 33.76 30.66 12.86
CA THR A 105 34.49 29.60 12.17
C THR A 105 34.43 28.32 13.01
N ILE A 106 33.50 27.42 12.68
CA ILE A 106 33.46 26.07 13.25
C ILE A 106 34.33 25.16 12.37
N ASN A 107 35.57 24.93 12.79
CA ASN A 107 36.42 23.89 12.22
C ASN A 107 35.89 22.51 12.65
N VAL A 108 35.00 21.92 11.86
CA VAL A 108 34.55 20.53 12.06
C VAL A 108 35.21 19.64 11.01
N THR A 109 36.12 18.77 11.44
CA THR A 109 36.66 17.70 10.59
C THR A 109 35.62 16.56 10.44
N PRO A 110 35.58 15.85 9.29
CA PRO A 110 34.55 14.83 8.98
C PRO A 110 34.47 13.63 9.94
N SER A 111 35.43 13.51 10.85
CA SER A 111 35.57 12.44 11.83
C SER A 111 35.23 12.87 13.27
N SER A 112 34.74 14.09 13.49
CA SER A 112 34.38 14.52 14.85
C SER A 112 33.02 13.91 15.27
N PRO A 113 32.84 13.57 16.57
CA PRO A 113 31.55 13.10 17.09
C PRO A 113 30.41 14.09 16.79
N GLN A 114 30.70 15.39 16.86
CA GLN A 114 29.78 16.48 16.55
C GLN A 114 29.32 16.47 15.09
N PHE A 115 30.18 16.10 14.14
CA PHE A 115 29.80 15.98 12.73
C PHE A 115 28.85 14.79 12.48
N GLN A 116 29.07 13.69 13.21
CA GLN A 116 28.20 12.51 13.15
C GLN A 116 26.86 12.75 13.84
N GLU A 117 26.86 13.56 14.91
CA GLU A 117 25.66 14.02 15.62
C GLU A 117 24.83 14.98 14.75
N ASN A 118 25.49 15.95 14.11
CA ASN A 118 24.85 16.89 13.18
C ASN A 118 24.31 16.19 11.90
N LYS A 119 24.94 15.10 11.44
CA LYS A 119 24.39 14.26 10.36
C LYS A 119 23.13 13.50 10.78
N LYS A 120 23.06 13.07 12.05
CA LYS A 120 21.86 12.43 12.63
C LYS A 120 20.73 13.44 12.82
N GLU A 121 21.03 14.68 13.17
CA GLU A 121 20.06 15.79 13.23
C GLU A 121 19.52 16.15 11.85
N PHE A 122 20.39 16.33 10.85
CA PHE A 122 19.99 16.72 9.50
C PHE A 122 19.06 15.71 8.80
N ALA A 123 19.18 14.41 9.12
CA ALA A 123 18.28 13.37 8.60
C ALA A 123 16.89 13.39 9.27
N MET A 124 16.76 13.98 10.46
CA MET A 124 15.50 14.07 11.21
C MET A 124 14.73 15.36 10.91
N ASP A 125 15.41 16.38 10.39
CA ASP A 125 14.85 17.72 10.17
C ASP A 125 13.95 17.84 8.91
N ILE A 126 13.91 16.81 8.05
CA ILE A 126 13.06 16.79 6.85
C ILE A 126 11.55 16.79 7.18
N LEU A 127 11.17 16.56 8.44
CA LEU A 127 9.78 16.61 8.90
C LEU A 127 9.51 17.66 9.99
N GLY A 128 10.51 18.46 10.39
CA GLY A 128 10.35 19.51 11.42
C GLY A 128 9.88 19.00 12.80
N LEU A 129 10.00 17.70 13.06
CA LEU A 129 9.61 17.06 14.32
C LEU A 129 10.88 16.42 14.91
N ASP A 130 11.39 16.98 16.02
CA ASP A 130 12.38 16.28 16.82
C ASP A 130 11.70 15.09 17.53
N LEU A 131 11.57 13.99 16.80
CA LEU A 131 10.97 12.76 17.31
C LEU A 131 11.80 12.15 18.45
N LYS A 132 13.04 12.58 18.68
CA LYS A 132 13.87 12.08 19.78
C LYS A 132 13.76 12.93 21.05
N ALA A 133 13.02 14.05 20.99
CA ALA A 133 12.81 14.93 22.12
C ALA A 133 12.10 14.21 23.29
N PRO A 134 12.54 14.43 24.55
CA PRO A 134 11.79 14.03 25.72
C PRO A 134 10.37 14.60 25.69
N GLY A 135 9.37 13.75 25.90
CA GLY A 135 7.95 14.16 25.86
C GLY A 135 7.28 14.07 24.48
N THR A 136 7.95 13.49 23.47
CA THR A 136 7.32 13.18 22.18
C THR A 136 6.10 12.26 22.37
N PRO A 137 4.88 12.68 21.97
CA PRO A 137 3.65 11.94 22.20
C PRO A 137 3.44 10.87 21.13
N TYR A 138 4.33 9.88 21.09
CA TYR A 138 4.33 8.83 20.06
C TYR A 138 3.02 8.05 19.99
N LYS A 139 2.46 7.70 21.15
CA LYS A 139 1.23 6.91 21.25
C LYS A 139 0.05 7.70 20.67
N GLU A 140 -0.05 8.98 21.00
CA GLU A 140 -1.07 9.90 20.50
C GLU A 140 -0.91 10.14 18.99
N PHE A 141 0.32 10.34 18.50
CA PHE A 141 0.59 10.48 17.07
C PHE A 141 0.15 9.24 16.29
N VAL A 142 0.54 8.05 16.75
CA VAL A 142 0.16 6.78 16.13
C VAL A 142 -1.35 6.61 16.11
N LEU A 143 -2.03 6.89 17.23
CA LEU A 143 -3.49 6.80 17.31
C LEU A 143 -4.17 7.81 16.38
N ALA A 144 -3.75 9.08 16.42
CA ALA A 144 -4.33 10.14 15.60
C ALA A 144 -4.17 9.82 14.09
N PHE A 145 -2.97 9.41 13.69
CA PHE A 145 -2.71 9.02 12.31
C PHE A 145 -3.51 7.78 11.89
N SER A 146 -3.53 6.74 12.73
CA SER A 146 -4.30 5.51 12.47
C SER A 146 -5.79 5.82 12.26
N TRP A 147 -6.38 6.66 13.10
CA TRP A 147 -7.77 7.09 12.95
C TRP A 147 -7.99 7.98 11.72
N ALA A 148 -7.05 8.87 11.40
CA ALA A 148 -7.12 9.70 10.19
C ALA A 148 -7.13 8.86 8.91
N VAL A 149 -6.23 7.87 8.81
CA VAL A 149 -6.21 6.91 7.68
C VAL A 149 -7.50 6.11 7.65
N TYR A 150 -7.94 5.57 8.79
CA TYR A 150 -9.19 4.81 8.86
C TYR A 150 -10.38 5.65 8.35
N ILE A 151 -10.54 6.89 8.80
CA ILE A 151 -11.61 7.80 8.36
C ILE A 151 -11.52 8.06 6.86
N PHE A 152 -10.31 8.30 6.34
CA PHE A 152 -10.09 8.48 4.91
C PHE A 152 -10.50 7.23 4.10
N GLU A 153 -10.12 6.04 4.55
CA GLU A 153 -10.52 4.79 3.90
C GLU A 153 -12.04 4.55 3.99
N GLN A 154 -12.67 4.87 5.12
CA GLN A 154 -14.13 4.80 5.25
C GLN A 154 -14.82 5.79 4.30
N TYR A 155 -14.29 7.01 4.15
CA TYR A 155 -14.78 7.99 3.19
C TYR A 155 -14.76 7.42 1.76
N LEU A 156 -13.62 6.84 1.34
CA LEU A 156 -13.52 6.19 0.04
C LEU A 156 -14.50 5.01 -0.08
N GLY A 157 -14.63 4.20 0.97
CA GLY A 157 -15.56 3.07 1.02
C GLY A 157 -17.02 3.50 0.88
N VAL A 158 -17.43 4.60 1.51
CA VAL A 158 -18.79 5.18 1.37
C VAL A 158 -19.04 5.64 -0.07
N ARG A 159 -18.04 6.27 -0.71
CA ARG A 159 -18.15 6.65 -2.14
C ARG A 159 -18.38 5.42 -3.01
N GLN A 160 -17.56 4.37 -2.82
CA GLN A 160 -17.73 3.12 -3.55
C GLN A 160 -19.09 2.47 -3.28
N TYR A 161 -19.54 2.46 -2.02
CA TYR A 161 -20.85 1.92 -1.66
C TYR A 161 -22.00 2.65 -2.36
N ARG A 162 -21.94 3.99 -2.42
CA ARG A 162 -22.91 4.79 -3.20
C ARG A 162 -22.85 4.43 -4.68
N LYS A 163 -21.65 4.31 -5.24
CA LYS A 163 -21.44 3.95 -6.65
C LYS A 163 -22.00 2.58 -7.01
N LEU A 164 -21.85 1.61 -6.11
CA LEU A 164 -22.40 0.25 -6.28
C LEU A 164 -23.93 0.21 -6.31
N ARG A 165 -24.62 1.20 -5.72
CA ARG A 165 -26.09 1.28 -5.70
C ARG A 165 -26.70 1.89 -6.96
N GLU A 166 -25.89 2.42 -7.88
CA GLU A 166 -26.40 2.98 -9.13
C GLU A 166 -27.09 1.88 -9.97
N PRO A 167 -28.32 2.09 -10.46
CA PRO A 167 -29.15 1.00 -11.00
C PRO A 167 -28.67 0.44 -12.34
N ASN A 168 -27.75 1.12 -13.01
CA ASN A 168 -27.28 0.74 -14.34
C ASN A 168 -25.74 0.58 -14.35
N PRO A 169 -25.20 -0.35 -15.16
CA PRO A 169 -23.77 -0.43 -15.41
C PRO A 169 -23.27 0.81 -16.17
N PRO A 170 -21.94 1.04 -16.27
CA PRO A 170 -21.38 2.16 -17.01
C PRO A 170 -21.79 2.07 -18.49
N LYS A 171 -22.02 3.21 -19.15
CA LYS A 171 -22.48 3.26 -20.55
C LYS A 171 -21.66 2.38 -21.50
N SER A 172 -20.34 2.32 -21.32
CA SER A 172 -19.43 1.49 -22.12
C SER A 172 -19.65 -0.02 -21.99
N LEU A 173 -20.39 -0.46 -20.97
CA LEU A 173 -20.70 -1.87 -20.68
C LEU A 173 -22.19 -2.18 -20.79
N GLN A 174 -23.06 -1.18 -21.01
CA GLN A 174 -24.51 -1.35 -21.05
C GLN A 174 -24.99 -2.19 -22.23
N ASP A 175 -24.23 -2.25 -23.32
CA ASP A 175 -24.58 -3.00 -24.52
C ASP A 175 -24.18 -4.49 -24.43
N ILE A 176 -23.48 -4.89 -23.36
CA ILE A 176 -23.03 -6.27 -23.16
C ILE A 176 -24.12 -7.04 -22.41
N GLU A 177 -24.81 -7.95 -23.12
CA GLU A 177 -25.97 -8.67 -22.56
C GLU A 177 -25.62 -9.49 -21.31
N GLU A 178 -24.49 -10.21 -21.32
CA GLU A 178 -24.04 -11.00 -20.18
C GLU A 178 -23.85 -10.15 -18.91
N ILE A 179 -23.40 -8.89 -19.07
CA ILE A 179 -23.27 -7.94 -17.97
C ILE A 179 -24.65 -7.55 -17.48
N ARG A 180 -25.59 -7.19 -18.36
CA ARG A 180 -26.96 -6.80 -18.00
C ARG A 180 -27.66 -7.89 -17.18
N GLU A 181 -27.56 -9.14 -17.61
CA GLU A 181 -28.19 -10.29 -16.94
C GLU A 181 -27.66 -10.53 -15.53
N LYS A 182 -26.36 -10.29 -15.29
CA LYS A 182 -25.70 -10.58 -14.02
C LYS A 182 -25.44 -9.36 -13.16
N PHE A 183 -25.66 -8.16 -13.69
CA PHE A 183 -25.32 -6.90 -13.03
C PHE A 183 -25.87 -6.82 -11.60
N HIS A 184 -27.15 -7.12 -11.41
CA HIS A 184 -27.77 -7.10 -10.08
C HIS A 184 -27.06 -8.03 -9.09
N LYS A 185 -26.64 -9.23 -9.52
CA LYS A 185 -25.87 -10.15 -8.66
C LYS A 185 -24.49 -9.60 -8.31
N THR A 186 -23.81 -8.94 -9.25
CA THR A 186 -22.54 -8.27 -8.97
C THR A 186 -22.71 -7.13 -7.97
N GLN A 187 -23.82 -6.39 -8.04
CA GLN A 187 -24.14 -5.34 -7.09
C GLN A 187 -24.44 -5.90 -5.71
N GLU A 188 -25.28 -6.92 -5.59
CA GLU A 188 -25.61 -7.56 -4.32
C GLU A 188 -24.35 -8.09 -3.62
N TYR A 189 -23.48 -8.80 -4.36
CA TYR A 189 -22.22 -9.28 -3.82
C TYR A 189 -21.28 -8.14 -3.40
N GLY A 190 -21.11 -7.13 -4.25
CA GLY A 190 -20.32 -5.94 -3.94
C GLY A 190 -20.81 -5.18 -2.71
N LEU A 191 -22.14 -5.05 -2.56
CA LEU A 191 -22.77 -4.37 -1.41
C LEU A 191 -22.63 -5.18 -0.12
N ASP A 192 -22.76 -6.50 -0.16
CA ASP A 192 -22.54 -7.37 1.00
C ASP A 192 -21.08 -7.31 1.45
N LYS A 193 -20.13 -7.35 0.51
CA LYS A 193 -18.70 -7.16 0.82
C LYS A 193 -18.40 -5.78 1.39
N ALA A 194 -18.99 -4.72 0.84
CA ALA A 194 -18.80 -3.36 1.34
C ALA A 194 -19.34 -3.20 2.77
N LYS A 195 -20.55 -3.71 3.06
CA LYS A 195 -21.13 -3.71 4.42
C LYS A 195 -20.24 -4.47 5.41
N PHE A 196 -19.77 -5.65 5.01
CA PHE A 196 -18.83 -6.42 5.83
C PHE A 196 -17.52 -5.67 6.02
N GLY A 197 -16.99 -5.01 4.98
CA GLY A 197 -15.81 -4.18 5.03
C GLY A 197 -15.92 -3.05 6.05
N PHE A 198 -17.06 -2.35 6.11
CA PHE A 198 -17.30 -1.32 7.12
C PHE A 198 -17.30 -1.89 8.55
N VAL A 199 -17.97 -3.01 8.78
CA VAL A 199 -18.06 -3.63 10.12
C VAL A 199 -16.71 -4.19 10.56
N SER A 200 -16.05 -4.96 9.69
CA SER A 200 -14.76 -5.59 9.98
C SER A 200 -13.64 -4.56 10.10
N GLY A 201 -13.67 -3.50 9.28
CA GLY A 201 -12.76 -2.36 9.38
C GLY A 201 -12.91 -1.64 10.72
N LEU A 202 -14.13 -1.28 11.13
CA LEU A 202 -14.37 -0.65 12.43
C LEU A 202 -13.93 -1.54 13.58
N PHE A 203 -14.26 -2.83 13.52
CA PHE A 203 -13.82 -3.81 14.50
C PHE A 203 -12.28 -3.86 14.61
N GLY A 204 -11.57 -3.93 13.47
CA GLY A 204 -10.11 -3.93 13.43
C GLY A 204 -9.49 -2.63 13.96
N GLN A 205 -10.10 -1.48 13.68
CA GLN A 205 -9.66 -0.18 14.19
C GLN A 205 -9.85 -0.06 15.70
N VAL A 206 -11.00 -0.49 16.21
CA VAL A 206 -11.28 -0.55 17.66
C VAL A 206 -10.33 -1.53 18.34
N GLN A 207 -10.09 -2.71 17.75
CA GLN A 207 -9.13 -3.69 18.27
C GLN A 207 -7.71 -3.12 18.33
N SER A 208 -7.24 -2.44 17.28
CA SER A 208 -5.90 -1.84 17.24
C SER A 208 -5.77 -0.70 18.26
N THR A 209 -6.80 0.14 18.36
CA THR A 209 -6.89 1.18 19.41
C THR A 209 -6.88 0.55 20.79
N TRP A 210 -7.60 -0.57 20.99
CA TRP A 210 -7.64 -1.30 22.25
C TRP A 210 -6.25 -1.83 22.63
N ILE A 211 -5.53 -2.44 21.69
CA ILE A 211 -4.17 -2.94 21.91
C ILE A 211 -3.21 -1.83 22.37
N ILE A 212 -3.30 -0.66 21.72
CA ILE A 212 -2.43 0.48 22.01
C ILE A 212 -2.82 1.15 23.33
N VAL A 213 -4.09 1.54 23.51
CA VAL A 213 -4.55 2.33 24.65
C VAL A 213 -4.36 1.57 25.96
N TRP A 214 -4.69 0.27 25.99
CA TRP A 214 -4.60 -0.56 27.19
C TRP A 214 -3.26 -1.29 27.35
N ASP A 215 -2.23 -0.90 26.60
CA ASP A 215 -0.87 -1.44 26.73
C ASP A 215 -0.84 -2.99 26.73
N VAL A 216 -1.61 -3.56 25.80
CA VAL A 216 -1.72 -5.01 25.62
C VAL A 216 -0.39 -5.60 25.18
N LEU A 217 0.43 -4.85 24.43
CA LEU A 217 1.76 -5.28 24.01
C LEU A 217 2.71 -5.50 25.20
N PRO A 218 2.91 -4.53 26.13
CA PRO A 218 3.64 -4.78 27.38
C PRO A 218 3.09 -5.94 28.20
N TRP A 219 1.76 -6.03 28.34
CA TRP A 219 1.14 -7.11 29.10
C TRP A 219 1.47 -8.49 28.52
N LEU A 220 1.34 -8.67 27.21
CA LEU A 220 1.70 -9.92 26.51
C LEU A 220 3.20 -10.22 26.58
N TRP A 221 4.05 -9.18 26.50
CA TRP A 221 5.48 -9.33 26.64
C TRP A 221 5.87 -9.86 28.02
N ASN A 222 5.29 -9.28 29.08
CA ASN A 222 5.51 -9.70 30.46
C ASN A 222 5.00 -11.13 30.70
N LEU A 223 3.80 -11.46 30.22
CA LEU A 223 3.25 -12.81 30.28
C LEU A 223 4.18 -13.84 29.62
N SER A 224 4.76 -13.48 28.46
CA SER A 224 5.72 -14.34 27.76
C SER A 224 7.00 -14.55 28.57
N GLY A 225 7.45 -13.54 29.32
CA GLY A 225 8.59 -13.63 30.24
C GLY A 225 8.28 -14.48 31.49
N GLU A 226 7.06 -14.39 32.02
CA GLU A 226 6.61 -15.23 33.14
C GLU A 226 6.60 -16.71 32.76
N TRP A 227 6.10 -17.06 31.58
CA TRP A 227 6.13 -18.45 31.08
C TRP A 227 7.57 -18.96 30.89
N LEU A 228 8.46 -18.10 30.38
CA LEU A 228 9.87 -18.42 30.21
C LEU A 228 10.56 -18.67 31.56
N THR A 229 10.25 -17.82 32.56
CA THR A 229 10.76 -17.94 33.93
C THR A 229 10.24 -19.20 34.62
N TYR A 230 8.95 -19.52 34.44
CA TYR A 230 8.36 -20.77 34.93
C TYR A 230 9.05 -22.02 34.34
N ALA A 231 9.49 -21.94 33.09
CA ALA A 231 10.27 -22.99 32.44
C ALA A 231 11.75 -23.04 32.87
N GLY A 232 12.18 -22.18 33.80
CA GLY A 232 13.53 -22.15 34.37
C GLY A 232 14.54 -21.28 33.59
N TYR A 233 14.08 -20.45 32.65
CA TYR A 233 14.94 -19.58 31.86
C TYR A 233 14.81 -18.11 32.32
N GLY A 234 15.94 -17.43 32.48
CA GLY A 234 15.97 -16.03 32.89
C GLY A 234 15.73 -15.03 31.74
N THR A 235 15.81 -13.74 32.07
CA THR A 235 15.63 -12.62 31.15
C THR A 235 16.70 -12.53 30.05
N ASP A 236 17.82 -13.23 30.20
CA ASP A 236 18.91 -13.28 29.20
C ASP A 236 18.45 -13.94 27.88
N TYR A 237 17.36 -14.71 27.91
CA TYR A 237 16.79 -15.42 26.76
C TYR A 237 15.75 -14.56 26.00
N GLU A 238 16.06 -13.29 25.73
CA GLU A 238 15.18 -12.33 25.04
C GLU A 238 14.64 -12.85 23.69
N ILE A 239 15.47 -13.57 22.91
CA ILE A 239 15.01 -14.15 21.63
C ILE A 239 13.91 -15.17 21.89
N THR A 240 14.09 -16.06 22.87
CA THR A 240 13.06 -17.05 23.23
C THR A 240 11.78 -16.35 23.73
N GLN A 241 11.90 -15.32 24.56
CA GLN A 241 10.75 -14.50 24.97
C GLN A 241 10.04 -13.86 23.77
N SER A 242 10.80 -13.36 22.79
CA SER A 242 10.28 -12.79 21.55
C SER A 242 9.51 -13.81 20.70
N LEU A 243 9.98 -15.05 20.64
CA LEU A 243 9.28 -16.13 19.94
C LEU A 243 7.99 -16.53 20.66
N ILE A 244 8.03 -16.66 21.99
CA ILE A 244 6.82 -16.94 22.80
C ILE A 244 5.81 -15.81 22.62
N PHE A 245 6.25 -14.56 22.73
CA PHE A 245 5.43 -13.37 22.48
C PHE A 245 4.78 -13.42 21.11
N THR A 246 5.55 -13.72 20.06
CA THR A 246 5.05 -13.81 18.68
C THR A 246 3.96 -14.88 18.54
N VAL A 247 4.16 -16.06 19.12
CA VAL A 247 3.14 -17.13 19.09
C VAL A 247 1.88 -16.70 19.84
N THR A 248 2.04 -16.13 21.04
CA THR A 248 0.92 -15.71 21.89
C THR A 248 0.09 -14.62 21.22
N ILE A 249 0.73 -13.55 20.73
CA ILE A 249 0.01 -12.44 20.09
C ILE A 249 -0.66 -12.89 18.79
N THR A 250 0.03 -13.67 17.95
CA THR A 250 -0.55 -14.15 16.68
C THR A 250 -1.75 -15.07 16.93
N THR A 251 -1.66 -15.95 17.93
CA THR A 251 -2.77 -16.85 18.31
C THR A 251 -3.96 -16.05 18.84
N MET A 252 -3.71 -15.08 19.73
CA MET A 252 -4.75 -14.21 20.26
C MET A 252 -5.46 -13.42 19.15
N LEU A 253 -4.71 -12.75 18.28
CA LEU A 253 -5.27 -11.97 17.17
C LEU A 253 -6.09 -12.85 16.22
N TYR A 254 -5.66 -14.08 15.97
CA TYR A 254 -6.43 -15.01 15.16
C TYR A 254 -7.77 -15.36 15.78
N PHE A 255 -7.82 -15.72 17.07
CA PHE A 255 -9.09 -16.02 17.74
C PHE A 255 -10.04 -14.82 17.77
N ILE A 256 -9.52 -13.61 17.91
CA ILE A 256 -10.32 -12.38 17.83
C ILE A 256 -10.91 -12.21 16.42
N SER A 257 -10.13 -12.51 15.37
CA SER A 257 -10.59 -12.41 13.97
C SER A 257 -11.45 -13.58 13.48
N LEU A 258 -11.44 -14.71 14.19
CA LEU A 258 -12.09 -15.96 13.76
C LEU A 258 -13.58 -15.80 13.45
N PRO A 259 -14.40 -15.09 14.26
CA PRO A 259 -15.82 -14.88 13.94
C PRO A 259 -16.03 -14.16 12.60
N LEU A 260 -15.19 -13.17 12.29
CA LEU A 260 -15.26 -12.43 11.03
C LEU A 260 -14.90 -13.32 9.84
N SER A 261 -13.85 -14.13 9.97
CA SER A 261 -13.43 -15.09 8.94
C SER A 261 -14.49 -16.16 8.67
N LEU A 262 -15.12 -16.68 9.71
CA LEU A 262 -16.23 -17.63 9.60
C LEU A 262 -17.45 -16.98 8.93
N TYR A 263 -17.80 -15.76 9.31
CA TYR A 263 -18.92 -15.04 8.70
C TYR A 263 -18.66 -14.76 7.21
N TYR A 264 -17.47 -14.26 6.86
CA TYR A 264 -17.12 -14.02 5.47
C TYR A 264 -17.23 -15.30 4.62
N THR A 265 -16.64 -16.40 5.10
CA THR A 265 -16.57 -17.66 4.34
C THR A 265 -17.92 -18.40 4.28
N PHE A 266 -18.58 -18.59 5.42
CA PHE A 266 -19.76 -19.46 5.52
C PHE A 266 -21.10 -18.70 5.44
N VAL A 267 -21.08 -17.37 5.39
CA VAL A 267 -22.30 -16.56 5.21
C VAL A 267 -22.23 -15.75 3.92
N ILE A 268 -21.20 -14.93 3.71
CA ILE A 268 -21.12 -14.06 2.53
C ILE A 268 -20.78 -14.88 1.29
N GLU A 269 -19.64 -15.57 1.28
CA GLU A 269 -19.20 -16.37 0.13
C GLU A 269 -20.18 -17.53 -0.16
N GLU A 270 -20.77 -18.14 0.87
CA GLU A 270 -21.81 -19.16 0.71
C GLU A 270 -23.09 -18.60 0.08
N ARG A 271 -23.58 -17.44 0.53
CA ARG A 271 -24.77 -16.77 -0.03
C ARG A 271 -24.63 -16.51 -1.52
N HIS A 272 -23.43 -16.14 -1.95
CA HIS A 272 -23.12 -15.85 -3.35
C HIS A 272 -22.61 -17.07 -4.14
N GLY A 273 -22.61 -18.26 -3.52
CA GLY A 273 -22.30 -19.54 -4.17
C GLY A 273 -20.80 -19.80 -4.43
N PHE A 274 -19.92 -18.96 -3.90
CA PHE A 274 -18.47 -19.06 -4.08
C PHE A 274 -17.81 -20.02 -3.11
N ASN A 275 -18.30 -20.12 -1.87
CA ASN A 275 -17.72 -21.04 -0.91
C ASN A 275 -17.86 -22.49 -1.38
N LYS A 276 -16.74 -23.23 -1.33
CA LYS A 276 -16.70 -24.70 -1.53
C LYS A 276 -16.05 -25.41 -0.35
N MET A 277 -15.64 -24.66 0.67
CA MET A 277 -15.00 -25.21 1.85
C MET A 277 -16.03 -25.81 2.80
N THR A 278 -15.71 -26.98 3.38
CA THR A 278 -16.39 -27.49 4.56
C THR A 278 -15.73 -26.90 5.82
N LEU A 279 -16.43 -26.90 6.95
CA LEU A 279 -15.85 -26.45 8.22
C LEU A 279 -14.61 -27.28 8.61
N GLY A 280 -14.62 -28.58 8.34
CA GLY A 280 -13.46 -29.45 8.58
C GLY A 280 -12.25 -29.09 7.72
N LEU A 281 -12.46 -28.76 6.43
CA LEU A 281 -11.39 -28.29 5.56
C LEU A 281 -10.87 -26.92 6.01
N PHE A 282 -11.76 -26.01 6.40
CA PHE A 282 -11.39 -24.69 6.93
C PHE A 282 -10.48 -24.81 8.16
N VAL A 283 -10.89 -25.59 9.16
CA VAL A 283 -10.08 -25.80 10.38
C VAL A 283 -8.76 -26.48 10.06
N MET A 284 -8.75 -27.47 9.15
CA MET A 284 -7.52 -28.15 8.74
C MET A 284 -6.55 -27.20 8.03
N ASP A 285 -7.05 -26.37 7.13
CA ASP A 285 -6.23 -25.37 6.43
C ASP A 285 -5.69 -24.32 7.39
N THR A 286 -6.51 -23.86 8.36
CA THR A 286 -6.05 -23.00 9.46
C THR A 286 -4.89 -23.63 10.21
N VAL A 287 -5.06 -24.86 10.71
CA VAL A 287 -4.04 -25.52 11.54
C VAL A 287 -2.75 -25.73 10.74
N LYS A 288 -2.85 -26.20 9.49
CA LYS A 288 -1.70 -26.32 8.59
C LYS A 288 -1.01 -24.97 8.37
N GLY A 289 -1.79 -23.92 8.13
CA GLY A 289 -1.28 -22.55 7.94
C GLY A 289 -0.49 -22.06 9.15
N PHE A 290 -1.04 -22.24 10.36
CA PHE A 290 -0.35 -21.92 11.62
C PHE A 290 0.95 -22.70 11.79
N LEU A 291 0.93 -24.01 11.55
CA LEU A 291 2.12 -24.85 11.70
C LEU A 291 3.21 -24.47 10.71
N ILE A 292 2.87 -24.28 9.43
CA ILE A 292 3.83 -23.89 8.39
C ILE A 292 4.41 -22.49 8.70
N THR A 293 3.55 -21.54 9.06
CA THR A 293 3.97 -20.18 9.42
C THR A 293 4.86 -20.19 10.66
N GLY A 294 4.55 -21.01 11.67
CA GLY A 294 5.40 -21.16 12.86
C GLY A 294 6.75 -21.81 12.55
N VAL A 295 6.75 -22.92 11.80
CA VAL A 295 7.96 -23.67 11.42
C VAL A 295 8.92 -22.84 10.57
N ILE A 296 8.40 -21.96 9.72
CA ILE A 296 9.20 -21.10 8.84
C ILE A 296 9.50 -19.76 9.53
N GLY A 297 8.46 -19.10 10.05
CA GLY A 297 8.50 -17.76 10.63
C GLY A 297 9.34 -17.64 11.90
N LEU A 298 9.18 -18.55 12.86
CA LEU A 298 9.90 -18.44 14.13
C LEU A 298 11.42 -18.56 13.97
N PRO A 299 11.96 -19.50 13.16
CA PRO A 299 13.40 -19.50 12.86
C PRO A 299 13.89 -18.22 12.17
N ILE A 300 13.10 -17.63 11.26
CA ILE A 300 13.49 -16.37 10.60
C ILE A 300 13.56 -15.22 11.59
N ILE A 301 12.56 -15.10 12.47
CA ILE A 301 12.55 -14.09 13.52
C ILE A 301 13.76 -14.29 14.43
N ALA A 302 14.00 -15.52 14.88
CA ALA A 302 15.15 -15.84 15.74
C ALA A 302 16.48 -15.46 15.08
N LEU A 303 16.70 -15.85 13.82
CA LEU A 303 17.91 -15.54 13.07
C LEU A 303 18.04 -14.04 12.79
N GLY A 304 16.96 -13.35 12.45
CA GLY A 304 16.95 -11.90 12.24
C GLY A 304 17.34 -11.15 13.51
N LEU A 305 16.72 -11.47 14.64
CA LEU A 305 17.08 -10.90 15.94
C LEU A 305 18.52 -11.21 16.32
N GLN A 306 18.98 -12.43 16.03
CA GLN A 306 20.37 -12.84 16.30
C GLN A 306 21.37 -12.05 15.44
N ILE A 307 21.06 -11.81 14.16
CA ILE A 307 21.87 -10.98 13.26
C ILE A 307 21.96 -9.55 13.78
N ILE A 308 20.85 -9.00 14.30
CA ILE A 308 20.85 -7.66 14.92
C ILE A 308 21.83 -7.61 16.10
N LYS A 309 21.75 -8.61 17.00
CA LYS A 309 22.66 -8.70 18.15
C LYS A 309 24.13 -8.85 17.74
N TRP A 310 24.43 -9.55 16.65
CA TRP A 310 25.81 -9.77 16.20
C TRP A 310 26.41 -8.58 15.44
N SER A 311 25.60 -7.84 14.70
CA SER A 311 26.10 -6.92 13.67
C SER A 311 26.30 -5.48 14.15
N GLY A 312 25.88 -5.16 15.39
CA GLY A 312 25.99 -3.81 15.95
C GLY A 312 25.32 -2.76 15.06
N ASP A 313 25.93 -1.58 14.96
CA ASP A 313 25.35 -0.40 14.28
C ASP A 313 25.04 -0.62 12.78
N ASN A 314 25.68 -1.59 12.13
CA ASN A 314 25.48 -1.89 10.70
C ASN A 314 24.47 -3.00 10.44
N PHE A 315 23.68 -3.43 11.45
CA PHE A 315 22.76 -4.55 11.31
C PHE A 315 21.77 -4.42 10.15
N TYR A 316 21.35 -3.20 9.82
CA TYR A 316 20.33 -2.95 8.80
C TYR A 316 20.71 -3.58 7.46
N PHE A 317 21.98 -3.53 7.08
CA PHE A 317 22.48 -4.13 5.85
C PHE A 317 22.50 -5.66 5.93
N TYR A 318 22.95 -6.24 7.05
CA TYR A 318 23.02 -7.69 7.22
C TYR A 318 21.63 -8.34 7.31
N VAL A 319 20.69 -7.71 8.02
CA VAL A 319 19.28 -8.13 8.05
C VAL A 319 18.69 -8.02 6.65
N TRP A 320 18.96 -6.95 5.90
CA TRP A 320 18.50 -6.81 4.53
C TRP A 320 19.02 -7.92 3.60
N VAL A 321 20.33 -8.22 3.64
CA VAL A 321 20.92 -9.33 2.87
C VAL A 321 20.31 -10.67 3.27
N PHE A 322 20.13 -10.91 4.57
CA PHE A 322 19.45 -12.09 5.08
C PHE A 322 18.02 -12.22 4.55
N MET A 323 17.25 -11.12 4.57
CA MET A 323 15.88 -11.10 4.04
C MET A 323 15.84 -11.32 2.53
N ILE A 324 16.81 -10.80 1.77
CA ILE A 324 16.95 -11.11 0.33
C ILE A 324 17.11 -12.62 0.14
N ILE A 325 18.11 -13.22 0.79
CA ILE A 325 18.40 -14.65 0.67
C ILE A 325 17.15 -15.47 1.03
N PHE A 326 16.52 -15.12 2.15
CA PHE A 326 15.32 -15.79 2.61
C PHE A 326 14.16 -15.64 1.62
N ASN A 327 13.91 -14.45 1.07
CA ASN A 327 12.87 -14.22 0.08
C ASN A 327 13.09 -15.08 -1.17
N PHE A 328 14.32 -15.19 -1.68
CA PHE A 328 14.64 -16.06 -2.81
C PHE A 328 14.41 -17.54 -2.50
N ILE A 329 14.76 -17.98 -1.28
CA ILE A 329 14.47 -19.33 -0.80
C ILE A 329 12.96 -19.56 -0.78
N LEU A 330 12.18 -18.67 -0.18
CA LEU A 330 10.73 -18.82 -0.06
C LEU A 330 10.03 -18.78 -1.42
N LEU A 331 10.44 -17.90 -2.33
CA LEU A 331 9.95 -17.86 -3.72
C LEU A 331 10.18 -19.17 -4.47
N THR A 332 11.22 -19.92 -4.10
CA THR A 332 11.53 -21.23 -4.68
C THR A 332 10.75 -22.35 -4.00
N ILE A 333 10.70 -22.35 -2.66
CA ILE A 333 10.08 -23.40 -1.85
C ILE A 333 8.55 -23.35 -1.92
N TYR A 334 7.95 -22.16 -1.98
CA TYR A 334 6.50 -21.98 -1.90
C TYR A 334 5.73 -22.83 -2.92
N PRO A 335 5.95 -22.68 -4.24
CA PRO A 335 5.17 -23.43 -5.22
C PRO A 335 5.48 -24.94 -5.21
N THR A 336 6.67 -25.36 -4.78
CA THR A 336 7.10 -26.77 -4.85
C THR A 336 6.78 -27.58 -3.60
N LEU A 337 6.75 -26.93 -2.43
CA LEU A 337 6.61 -27.61 -1.14
C LEU A 337 5.41 -27.11 -0.34
N ILE A 338 5.16 -25.79 -0.32
CA ILE A 338 4.10 -25.22 0.53
C ILE A 338 2.73 -25.34 -0.15
N GLN A 339 2.61 -24.86 -1.39
CA GLN A 339 1.34 -24.89 -2.14
C GLN A 339 0.76 -26.31 -2.29
N PRO A 340 1.56 -27.36 -2.59
CA PRO A 340 1.04 -28.73 -2.67
C PRO A 340 0.45 -29.31 -1.36
N LEU A 341 0.74 -28.70 -0.20
CA LEU A 341 0.14 -29.11 1.08
C LEU A 341 -1.33 -28.70 1.21
N PHE A 342 -1.73 -27.69 0.43
CA PHE A 342 -3.08 -27.14 0.39
C PHE A 342 -3.84 -27.59 -0.86
N ASN A 343 -3.19 -27.55 -2.00
CA ASN A 343 -3.79 -27.76 -3.32
C ASN A 343 -3.13 -28.91 -4.06
N LYS A 344 -3.95 -29.65 -4.82
CA LYS A 344 -3.44 -30.61 -5.79
C LYS A 344 -3.00 -29.83 -7.03
N VAL A 345 -1.73 -29.99 -7.38
CA VAL A 345 -1.14 -29.45 -8.61
C VAL A 345 -0.81 -30.62 -9.53
N THR A 346 -1.42 -30.67 -10.71
CA THR A 346 -1.20 -31.73 -11.71
C THR A 346 -0.78 -31.14 -13.05
N PRO A 347 -0.02 -31.87 -13.89
CA PRO A 347 0.23 -31.45 -15.27
C PRO A 347 -1.08 -31.15 -16.01
N LEU A 348 -1.08 -30.10 -16.84
CA LEU A 348 -2.20 -29.85 -17.76
C LEU A 348 -2.31 -31.06 -18.71
N PRO A 349 -3.49 -31.67 -18.86
CA PRO A 349 -3.69 -32.79 -19.77
C PRO A 349 -3.24 -32.46 -21.19
N GLU A 350 -2.81 -33.49 -21.93
CA GLU A 350 -2.53 -33.35 -23.36
C GLU A 350 -3.81 -32.97 -24.11
N GLY A 351 -3.68 -32.07 -25.08
CA GLY A 351 -4.81 -31.58 -25.87
C GLY A 351 -4.55 -30.21 -26.47
N GLU A 352 -5.56 -29.70 -27.19
CA GLU A 352 -5.45 -28.47 -27.98
C GLU A 352 -4.99 -27.25 -27.16
N LEU A 353 -5.57 -27.05 -25.97
CA LEU A 353 -5.20 -25.92 -25.10
C LEU A 353 -3.71 -25.94 -24.72
N ARG A 354 -3.19 -27.13 -24.39
CA ARG A 354 -1.80 -27.30 -24.02
C ARG A 354 -0.87 -26.99 -25.20
N GLU A 355 -1.15 -27.56 -26.36
CA GLU A 355 -0.37 -27.33 -27.57
C GLU A 355 -0.34 -25.84 -27.95
N GLN A 356 -1.49 -25.16 -27.86
CA GLN A 356 -1.59 -23.73 -28.16
C GLN A 356 -0.79 -22.88 -27.16
N ILE A 357 -0.81 -23.19 -25.86
CA ILE A 357 -0.01 -22.48 -24.84
C ILE A 357 1.48 -22.71 -25.07
N GLU A 358 1.90 -23.95 -25.35
CA GLU A 358 3.30 -24.28 -25.63
C GLU A 358 3.79 -23.56 -26.89
N ALA A 359 2.97 -23.49 -27.96
CA ALA A 359 3.26 -22.75 -29.17
C ALA A 359 3.38 -21.23 -28.91
N LEU A 360 2.48 -20.66 -28.09
CA LEU A 360 2.54 -19.25 -27.71
C LEU A 360 3.81 -18.94 -26.92
N ALA A 361 4.14 -19.78 -25.92
CA ALA A 361 5.36 -19.66 -25.13
C ALA A 361 6.61 -19.73 -26.02
N ALA A 362 6.65 -20.68 -26.97
CA ALA A 362 7.74 -20.80 -27.93
C ALA A 362 7.88 -19.56 -28.83
N ARG A 363 6.75 -19.02 -29.33
CA ARG A 363 6.71 -17.82 -30.19
C ARG A 363 7.37 -16.62 -29.53
N ILE A 364 7.16 -16.42 -28.23
CA ILE A 364 7.76 -15.31 -27.48
C ILE A 364 9.06 -15.69 -26.75
N LYS A 365 9.58 -16.89 -27.00
CA LYS A 365 10.80 -17.44 -26.36
C LYS A 365 10.70 -17.49 -24.82
N PHE A 366 9.50 -17.68 -24.29
CA PHE A 366 9.29 -17.93 -22.87
C PHE A 366 9.86 -19.31 -22.52
N PRO A 367 10.75 -19.44 -21.51
CA PRO A 367 11.39 -20.70 -21.17
C PRO A 367 10.46 -21.58 -20.32
N LEU A 368 9.33 -21.98 -20.91
CA LEU A 368 8.33 -22.86 -20.30
C LEU A 368 8.96 -24.22 -20.00
N LYS A 369 8.89 -24.64 -18.74
CA LYS A 369 9.32 -25.98 -18.30
C LYS A 369 8.17 -26.87 -17.87
N LYS A 370 7.16 -26.29 -17.22
CA LYS A 370 5.99 -27.03 -16.73
C LYS A 370 4.74 -26.19 -16.90
N LEU A 371 3.66 -26.87 -17.27
CA LEU A 371 2.32 -26.31 -17.38
C LEU A 371 1.40 -27.17 -16.50
N HIS A 372 0.82 -26.55 -15.47
CA HIS A 372 0.04 -27.26 -14.46
C HIS A 372 -1.37 -26.67 -14.34
N VAL A 373 -2.26 -27.51 -13.81
CA VAL A 373 -3.57 -27.13 -13.31
C VAL A 373 -3.57 -27.26 -11.79
N ILE A 374 -4.17 -26.28 -11.12
CA ILE A 374 -4.40 -26.29 -9.67
C ILE A 374 -5.89 -26.44 -9.38
N ASP A 375 -6.22 -27.26 -8.37
CA ASP A 375 -7.59 -27.51 -7.90
C ASP A 375 -8.17 -26.34 -7.08
N GLY A 376 -8.28 -25.16 -7.70
CA GLY A 376 -8.85 -23.97 -7.07
C GLY A 376 -10.29 -24.17 -6.61
N SER A 377 -11.06 -24.94 -7.39
CA SER A 377 -12.46 -25.31 -7.13
C SER A 377 -12.69 -25.96 -5.76
N LYS A 378 -11.65 -26.56 -5.16
CA LYS A 378 -11.72 -27.16 -3.81
C LYS A 378 -12.07 -26.15 -2.72
N ARG A 379 -11.79 -24.85 -2.93
CA ARG A 379 -11.99 -23.79 -1.93
C ARG A 379 -12.94 -22.71 -2.39
N SER A 380 -12.87 -22.33 -3.67
CA SER A 380 -13.66 -21.23 -4.20
C SER A 380 -14.01 -21.46 -5.66
N GLY A 381 -15.14 -20.90 -6.10
CA GLY A 381 -15.51 -20.80 -7.51
C GLY A 381 -14.72 -19.75 -8.32
N HIS A 382 -13.79 -19.03 -7.70
CA HIS A 382 -13.01 -17.99 -8.37
C HIS A 382 -11.97 -18.54 -9.35
N SER A 383 -11.81 -17.82 -10.47
CA SER A 383 -10.90 -18.15 -11.56
C SER A 383 -9.64 -17.29 -11.56
N ASN A 384 -8.50 -17.90 -11.86
CA ASN A 384 -7.21 -17.23 -11.95
C ASN A 384 -6.19 -18.01 -12.80
N ALA A 385 -5.11 -17.36 -13.21
CA ALA A 385 -3.91 -17.96 -13.80
C ALA A 385 -2.69 -17.15 -13.39
N TYR A 386 -1.53 -17.79 -13.29
CA TYR A 386 -0.28 -17.11 -12.97
C TYR A 386 0.92 -17.91 -13.45
N PHE A 387 2.10 -17.27 -13.49
CA PHE A 387 3.36 -17.95 -13.72
C PHE A 387 4.35 -17.69 -12.60
N TYR A 388 5.32 -18.59 -12.45
CA TYR A 388 6.42 -18.42 -11.50
C TYR A 388 7.70 -19.09 -11.99
N GLY A 389 8.76 -18.99 -11.18
CA GLY A 389 10.04 -19.66 -11.40
C GLY A 389 11.15 -18.71 -11.81
N PHE A 390 12.40 -19.17 -11.71
CA PHE A 390 13.59 -18.37 -11.95
C PHE A 390 14.28 -18.74 -13.27
N PHE A 391 14.88 -17.74 -13.90
CA PHE A 391 15.70 -17.89 -15.10
C PHE A 391 15.00 -18.74 -16.17
N LYS A 392 15.58 -19.89 -16.52
CA LYS A 392 15.12 -20.82 -17.56
C LYS A 392 14.13 -21.87 -17.05
N ASN A 393 13.69 -21.78 -15.79
CA ASN A 393 12.79 -22.74 -15.18
C ASN A 393 11.45 -22.08 -14.82
N LYS A 394 10.72 -21.65 -15.86
CA LYS A 394 9.42 -20.99 -15.70
C LYS A 394 8.28 -22.00 -15.77
N GLN A 395 7.25 -21.78 -14.96
CA GLN A 395 6.08 -22.63 -14.89
C GLN A 395 4.82 -21.78 -14.96
N ILE A 396 3.81 -22.28 -15.65
CA ILE A 396 2.49 -21.67 -15.72
C ILE A 396 1.52 -22.56 -14.93
N VAL A 397 0.67 -21.94 -14.13
CA VAL A 397 -0.40 -22.60 -13.38
C VAL A 397 -1.73 -21.95 -13.71
N ILE A 398 -2.69 -22.78 -14.10
CA ILE A 398 -4.04 -22.39 -14.47
C ILE A 398 -5.01 -22.99 -13.47
N TYR A 399 -5.99 -22.23 -13.00
CA TYR A 399 -7.04 -22.76 -12.14
C TYR A 399 -7.98 -23.63 -12.97
N ASP A 400 -8.41 -24.75 -12.40
CA ASP A 400 -9.47 -25.59 -12.97
C ASP A 400 -10.75 -24.81 -13.27
N THR A 401 -11.14 -23.91 -12.36
CA THR A 401 -12.28 -22.99 -12.53
C THR A 401 -12.15 -22.10 -13.77
N LEU A 402 -10.93 -21.65 -14.13
CA LEU A 402 -10.73 -20.84 -15.34
C LEU A 402 -10.93 -21.69 -16.60
N ILE A 403 -10.45 -22.94 -16.58
CA ILE A 403 -10.60 -23.89 -17.70
C ILE A 403 -12.08 -24.25 -17.91
N GLU A 404 -12.85 -24.37 -16.83
CA GLU A 404 -14.29 -24.65 -16.91
C GLU A 404 -15.13 -23.45 -17.39
N GLN A 405 -14.64 -22.22 -17.19
CA GLN A 405 -15.43 -21.00 -17.40
C GLN A 405 -15.12 -20.24 -18.69
N ALA A 406 -13.91 -20.42 -19.24
CA ALA A 406 -13.44 -19.73 -20.44
C ALA A 406 -13.10 -20.73 -21.56
N ASN A 407 -13.21 -20.31 -22.81
CA ASN A 407 -12.78 -21.15 -23.94
C ASN A 407 -11.26 -21.06 -24.15
N ASN A 408 -10.70 -21.95 -24.99
CA ASN A 408 -9.25 -22.02 -25.22
C ASN A 408 -8.65 -20.69 -25.68
N GLU A 409 -9.32 -19.98 -26.60
CA GLU A 409 -8.87 -18.69 -27.13
C GLU A 409 -8.80 -17.60 -26.05
N GLU A 410 -9.78 -17.58 -25.14
CA GLU A 410 -9.83 -16.64 -24.01
C GLU A 410 -8.74 -16.97 -22.98
N ILE A 411 -8.51 -18.27 -22.69
CA ILE A 411 -7.43 -18.71 -21.81
C ILE A 411 -6.07 -18.32 -22.42
N LEU A 412 -5.89 -18.51 -23.73
CA LEU A 412 -4.67 -18.08 -24.45
C LEU A 412 -4.44 -16.58 -24.35
N ALA A 413 -5.50 -15.78 -24.42
CA ALA A 413 -5.40 -14.34 -24.28
C ALA A 413 -4.97 -13.92 -22.86
N VAL A 414 -5.55 -14.55 -21.84
CA VAL A 414 -5.17 -14.36 -20.43
C VAL A 414 -3.72 -14.79 -20.20
N VAL A 415 -3.32 -15.97 -20.70
CA VAL A 415 -1.92 -16.42 -20.64
C VAL A 415 -1.01 -15.45 -21.40
N GLY A 416 -1.45 -14.90 -22.54
CA GLY A 416 -0.72 -13.88 -23.29
C GLY A 416 -0.49 -12.59 -22.48
N HIS A 417 -1.48 -12.17 -21.70
CA HIS A 417 -1.37 -11.05 -20.75
C HIS A 417 -0.35 -11.39 -19.63
N GLU A 418 -0.46 -12.55 -19.00
CA GLU A 418 0.49 -13.02 -17.98
C GLU A 418 1.94 -13.05 -18.52
N LEU A 419 2.12 -13.54 -19.74
CA LEU A 419 3.41 -13.56 -20.42
C LEU A 419 3.92 -12.15 -20.77
N GLY A 420 3.02 -11.17 -20.89
CA GLY A 420 3.35 -9.76 -21.00
C GLY A 420 4.08 -9.23 -19.76
N HIS A 421 3.61 -9.60 -18.56
CA HIS A 421 4.31 -9.24 -17.31
C HIS A 421 5.74 -9.79 -17.26
N TRP A 422 5.94 -11.01 -17.75
CA TRP A 422 7.28 -11.57 -17.87
C TRP A 422 8.13 -10.82 -18.92
N SER A 423 7.59 -10.63 -20.12
CA SER A 423 8.29 -10.01 -21.26
C SER A 423 8.78 -8.59 -20.93
N LEU A 424 7.98 -7.84 -20.16
CA LEU A 424 8.26 -6.47 -19.76
C LEU A 424 8.99 -6.34 -18.40
N ASN A 425 9.45 -7.48 -17.84
CA ASN A 425 10.19 -7.57 -16.58
C ASN A 425 9.46 -6.95 -15.37
N HIS A 426 8.12 -7.01 -15.35
CA HIS A 426 7.31 -6.40 -14.29
C HIS A 426 7.69 -6.93 -12.90
N SER A 427 7.82 -8.25 -12.75
CA SER A 427 8.20 -8.86 -11.47
C SER A 427 9.59 -8.44 -10.99
N VAL A 428 10.55 -8.24 -11.91
CA VAL A 428 11.92 -7.81 -11.55
C VAL A 428 11.94 -6.35 -11.12
N LYS A 429 11.19 -5.47 -11.82
CA LYS A 429 11.03 -4.06 -11.44
C LYS A 429 10.44 -3.94 -10.03
N VAL A 430 9.33 -4.62 -9.77
CA VAL A 430 8.66 -4.62 -8.46
C VAL A 430 9.56 -5.20 -7.38
N LEU A 431 10.23 -6.33 -7.64
CA LEU A 431 11.18 -6.91 -6.69
C LEU A 431 12.31 -5.95 -6.34
N THR A 432 12.86 -5.24 -7.32
CA THR A 432 13.95 -4.28 -7.12
C THR A 432 13.50 -3.10 -6.26
N ILE A 433 12.33 -2.52 -6.56
CA ILE A 433 11.74 -1.44 -5.76
C ILE A 433 11.51 -1.91 -4.33
N TYR A 434 10.96 -3.11 -4.14
CA TYR A 434 10.74 -3.69 -2.82
C TYR A 434 12.03 -3.91 -2.03
N GLN A 435 13.13 -4.34 -2.67
CA GLN A 435 14.42 -4.48 -1.98
C GLN A 435 15.03 -3.13 -1.59
N ILE A 436 14.89 -2.09 -2.42
CA ILE A 436 15.34 -0.73 -2.09
C ILE A 436 14.54 -0.18 -0.91
N HIS A 437 13.20 -0.34 -0.95
CA HIS A 437 12.30 0.05 0.15
C HIS A 437 12.68 -0.66 1.46
N ASN A 438 12.90 -1.98 1.43
CA ASN A 438 13.29 -2.73 2.63
C ASN A 438 14.65 -2.29 3.19
N LEU A 439 15.62 -1.99 2.33
CA LEU A 439 16.91 -1.47 2.79
C LEU A 439 16.73 -0.12 3.50
N PHE A 440 15.93 0.77 2.90
CA PHE A 440 15.59 2.06 3.50
C PHE A 440 14.84 1.88 4.83
N LEU A 441 13.86 0.97 4.89
CA LEU A 441 13.11 0.66 6.10
C LEU A 441 14.02 0.18 7.23
N PHE A 442 14.91 -0.78 6.98
CA PHE A 442 15.86 -1.24 8.00
C PHE A 442 16.87 -0.16 8.40
N PHE A 443 17.28 0.68 7.45
CA PHE A 443 18.14 1.83 7.73
C PHE A 443 17.43 2.83 8.66
N VAL A 444 16.18 3.20 8.38
CA VAL A 444 15.41 4.08 9.26
C VAL A 444 15.18 3.41 10.61
N PHE A 445 14.82 2.12 10.65
CA PHE A 445 14.65 1.37 11.90
C PHE A 445 15.90 1.41 12.79
N SER A 446 17.11 1.35 12.20
CA SER A 446 18.36 1.48 12.96
C SER A 446 18.49 2.79 13.73
N GLN A 447 17.77 3.84 13.33
CA GLN A 447 17.74 5.13 14.04
C GLN A 447 16.77 5.15 15.23
N PHE A 448 15.84 4.19 15.30
CA PHE A 448 14.78 4.11 16.32
C PHE A 448 14.97 2.95 17.31
N ILE A 449 15.76 1.94 16.96
CA ILE A 449 15.95 0.72 17.79
C ILE A 449 16.41 1.00 19.23
N SER A 450 17.16 2.08 19.46
CA SER A 450 17.64 2.48 20.79
C SER A 450 16.88 3.65 21.40
N ASN A 451 15.76 4.08 20.80
CA ASN A 451 15.00 5.25 21.26
C ASN A 451 14.16 4.91 22.50
N THR A 452 14.67 5.25 23.68
CA THR A 452 13.99 4.94 24.95
C THR A 452 12.66 5.65 25.14
N VAL A 453 12.49 6.84 24.54
CA VAL A 453 11.24 7.61 24.61
C VAL A 453 10.13 6.84 23.88
N LEU A 454 10.43 6.29 22.70
CA LEU A 454 9.49 5.45 21.95
C LEU A 454 8.98 4.27 22.78
N TYR A 455 9.87 3.46 23.36
CA TYR A 455 9.46 2.30 24.17
C TYR A 455 8.60 2.71 25.38
N ARG A 456 9.01 3.76 26.10
CA ARG A 456 8.27 4.25 27.27
C ARG A 456 6.89 4.79 26.92
N SER A 457 6.73 5.44 25.78
CA SER A 457 5.41 5.90 25.30
C SER A 457 4.40 4.76 25.11
N PHE A 458 4.88 3.52 24.93
CA PHE A 458 4.05 2.32 24.81
C PHE A 458 4.16 1.39 26.03
N GLY A 459 4.59 1.90 27.19
CA GLY A 459 4.60 1.15 28.46
C GLY A 459 5.73 0.12 28.59
N PHE A 460 6.79 0.21 27.78
CA PHE A 460 7.97 -0.64 27.90
C PHE A 460 9.09 0.07 28.66
N GLU A 461 9.55 -0.56 29.75
CA GLU A 461 10.71 -0.09 30.54
C GLU A 461 12.06 -0.53 29.95
N THR A 462 12.05 -1.59 29.16
CA THR A 462 13.22 -2.13 28.46
C THR A 462 13.05 -1.97 26.94
N GLN A 463 14.13 -2.23 26.18
CA GLN A 463 14.13 -2.12 24.72
C GLN A 463 14.26 -3.48 24.02
N PRO A 464 13.28 -4.41 24.13
CA PRO A 464 13.36 -5.64 23.37
C PRO A 464 13.39 -5.35 21.87
N THR A 465 14.26 -6.04 21.15
CA THR A 465 14.55 -5.75 19.74
C THR A 465 13.30 -5.96 18.87
N LEU A 466 12.56 -7.05 19.09
CA LEU A 466 11.32 -7.36 18.36
C LEU A 466 10.25 -6.30 18.61
N ILE A 467 10.08 -5.88 19.87
CA ILE A 467 9.11 -4.84 20.23
C ILE A 467 9.49 -3.51 19.57
N GLY A 468 10.77 -3.15 19.55
CA GLY A 468 11.24 -1.95 18.86
C GLY A 468 10.84 -1.93 17.40
N PHE A 469 10.98 -3.06 16.71
CA PHE A 469 10.55 -3.17 15.32
C PHE A 469 9.04 -2.98 15.18
N ILE A 470 8.22 -3.58 16.05
CA ILE A 470 6.76 -3.42 16.04
C ILE A 470 6.35 -1.96 16.27
N LEU A 471 6.92 -1.30 17.30
CA LEU A 471 6.63 0.10 17.61
C LEU A 471 7.09 1.02 16.48
N PHE A 472 8.24 0.74 15.87
CA PHE A 472 8.71 1.45 14.69
C PHE A 472 7.72 1.32 13.52
N GLN A 473 7.17 0.12 13.27
CA GLN A 473 6.16 -0.06 12.22
C GLN A 473 4.91 0.81 12.43
N PHE A 474 4.49 1.05 13.68
CA PHE A 474 3.40 1.97 13.97
C PHE A 474 3.72 3.42 13.58
N ILE A 475 4.94 3.88 13.84
CA ILE A 475 5.39 5.22 13.44
C ILE A 475 5.59 5.31 11.92
N TYR A 476 6.06 4.23 11.30
CA TYR A 476 6.38 4.16 9.87
C TYR A 476 5.14 3.97 8.98
N ALA A 477 4.00 3.60 9.57
CA ALA A 477 2.73 3.37 8.87
C ALA A 477 2.30 4.50 7.89
N PRO A 478 2.49 5.81 8.15
CA PRO A 478 2.20 6.85 7.17
C PRO A 478 2.96 6.71 5.87
N ILE A 479 4.26 6.40 5.97
CA ILE A 479 5.13 6.22 4.81
C ILE A 479 4.68 4.98 4.03
N GLU A 480 4.33 3.89 4.73
CA GLU A 480 3.81 2.68 4.09
C GLU A 480 2.51 2.91 3.31
N ASN A 481 1.58 3.73 3.81
CA ASN A 481 0.36 4.07 3.07
C ASN A 481 0.65 4.82 1.77
N VAL A 482 1.61 5.76 1.79
CA VAL A 482 2.05 6.47 0.58
C VAL A 482 2.71 5.51 -0.40
N VAL A 483 3.62 4.66 0.09
CA VAL A 483 4.30 3.66 -0.74
C VAL A 483 3.28 2.69 -1.34
N ALA A 484 2.31 2.20 -0.58
CA ALA A 484 1.24 1.33 -1.07
C ALA A 484 0.44 1.98 -2.21
N PHE A 485 0.06 3.25 -2.05
CA PHE A 485 -0.62 4.01 -3.11
C PHE A 485 0.21 4.12 -4.38
N LEU A 486 1.51 4.47 -4.26
CA LEU A 486 2.42 4.54 -5.41
C LEU A 486 2.61 3.18 -6.08
N MET A 487 2.68 2.11 -5.30
CA MET A 487 2.76 0.73 -5.81
C MET A 487 1.48 0.32 -6.56
N ASN A 488 0.29 0.75 -6.11
CA ASN A 488 -0.96 0.53 -6.83
C ASN A 488 -0.99 1.25 -8.18
N ILE A 489 -0.48 2.50 -8.25
CA ILE A 489 -0.33 3.22 -9.54
C ILE A 489 0.59 2.46 -10.49
N LEU A 490 1.75 2.00 -9.98
CA LEU A 490 2.70 1.23 -10.78
C LEU A 490 2.09 -0.08 -11.28
N SER A 491 1.38 -0.81 -10.41
CA SER A 491 0.65 -2.03 -10.76
C SER A 491 -0.36 -1.79 -11.88
N ARG A 492 -1.19 -0.75 -11.75
CA ARG A 492 -2.17 -0.38 -12.79
C ARG A 492 -1.52 -0.07 -14.13
N LYS A 493 -0.37 0.61 -14.12
CA LYS A 493 0.41 0.84 -15.35
C LYS A 493 0.89 -0.48 -15.97
N HIS A 494 1.43 -1.39 -15.15
CA HIS A 494 1.90 -2.70 -15.61
C HIS A 494 0.78 -3.53 -16.25
N GLU A 495 -0.44 -3.45 -15.72
CA GLU A 495 -1.62 -4.11 -16.31
C GLU A 495 -1.95 -3.60 -17.71
N PHE A 496 -1.95 -2.28 -17.92
CA PHE A 496 -2.17 -1.72 -19.26
C PHE A 496 -1.06 -2.10 -20.24
N GLU A 497 0.19 -2.15 -19.78
CA GLU A 497 1.32 -2.59 -20.61
C GLU A 497 1.20 -4.08 -20.99
N ALA A 498 0.72 -4.94 -20.08
CA ALA A 498 0.47 -6.34 -20.33
C ALA A 498 -0.73 -6.56 -21.28
N ASP A 499 -1.81 -5.79 -21.13
CA ASP A 499 -2.95 -5.78 -22.06
C ASP A 499 -2.51 -5.38 -23.47
N ALA A 500 -1.71 -4.33 -23.58
CA ALA A 500 -1.12 -3.89 -24.85
C ALA A 500 -0.24 -4.97 -25.48
N PHE A 501 0.51 -5.71 -24.66
CA PHE A 501 1.35 -6.82 -25.12
C PHE A 501 0.50 -7.97 -25.69
N ALA A 502 -0.55 -8.40 -24.98
CA ALA A 502 -1.47 -9.43 -25.46
C ALA A 502 -2.18 -9.00 -26.76
N LYS A 503 -2.58 -7.72 -26.87
CA LYS A 503 -3.13 -7.15 -28.11
C LYS A 503 -2.13 -7.25 -29.26
N LYS A 504 -0.86 -6.88 -29.06
CA LYS A 504 0.20 -6.99 -30.08
C LYS A 504 0.45 -8.43 -30.56
N LEU A 505 0.15 -9.42 -29.73
CA LEU A 505 0.24 -10.83 -30.12
C LEU A 505 -0.94 -11.32 -30.99
N GLY A 506 -1.99 -10.49 -31.14
CA GLY A 506 -3.20 -10.78 -31.89
C GLY A 506 -4.41 -11.16 -31.03
N TYR A 507 -4.30 -11.11 -29.71
CA TYR A 507 -5.33 -11.59 -28.79
C TYR A 507 -6.22 -10.48 -28.19
N GLY A 508 -6.21 -9.27 -28.76
CA GLY A 508 -6.94 -8.13 -28.17
C GLY A 508 -8.46 -8.36 -28.04
N LYS A 509 -9.08 -9.01 -29.04
CA LYS A 509 -10.51 -9.35 -29.02
C LYS A 509 -10.83 -10.44 -27.99
N GLN A 510 -10.04 -11.51 -27.98
CA GLN A 510 -10.16 -12.62 -27.05
C GLN A 510 -9.90 -12.19 -25.60
N LEU A 511 -8.96 -11.28 -25.37
CA LEU A 511 -8.67 -10.74 -24.05
C LEU A 511 -9.87 -9.95 -23.54
N ARG A 512 -10.49 -9.12 -24.39
CA ARG A 512 -11.71 -8.40 -24.02
C ARG A 512 -12.83 -9.34 -23.58
N THR A 513 -13.13 -10.39 -24.36
CA THR A 513 -14.19 -11.34 -23.99
C THR A 513 -13.82 -12.13 -22.75
N GLY A 514 -12.56 -12.55 -22.61
CA GLY A 514 -12.03 -13.22 -21.43
C GLY A 514 -12.16 -12.38 -20.16
N LEU A 515 -11.78 -11.10 -20.20
CA LEU A 515 -11.89 -10.19 -19.06
C LEU A 515 -13.34 -9.97 -18.62
N ILE A 516 -14.27 -9.81 -19.57
CA ILE A 516 -15.71 -9.70 -19.29
C ILE A 516 -16.20 -10.97 -18.59
N LYS A 517 -15.87 -12.15 -19.13
CA LYS A 517 -16.28 -13.43 -18.54
C LYS A 517 -15.72 -13.63 -17.14
N ILE A 518 -14.43 -13.39 -16.92
CA ILE A 518 -13.81 -13.48 -15.60
C ILE A 518 -14.50 -12.54 -14.62
N GLN A 519 -14.75 -11.29 -15.03
CA GLN A 519 -15.46 -10.30 -14.20
C GLN A 519 -16.84 -10.81 -13.78
N ILE A 520 -17.62 -11.32 -14.74
CA ILE A 520 -18.99 -11.81 -14.49
C ILE A 520 -18.98 -13.07 -13.62
N LYS A 521 -18.08 -14.01 -13.89
CA LYS A 521 -17.98 -15.27 -13.15
C LYS A 521 -17.50 -15.07 -11.72
N ASN A 522 -16.61 -14.12 -11.49
CA ASN A 522 -16.16 -13.73 -10.16
C ASN A 522 -17.10 -12.72 -9.46
N LEU A 523 -18.22 -12.35 -10.10
CA LEU A 523 -19.14 -11.29 -9.66
C LEU A 523 -18.41 -9.99 -9.27
N GLY A 524 -17.33 -9.66 -9.99
CA GLY A 524 -16.50 -8.50 -9.68
C GLY A 524 -17.25 -7.18 -9.85
N ASN A 525 -16.87 -6.17 -9.06
CA ASN A 525 -17.51 -4.84 -9.09
C ASN A 525 -17.45 -4.21 -10.48
N ILE A 526 -18.63 -3.95 -11.06
CA ILE A 526 -18.75 -3.30 -12.38
C ILE A 526 -18.76 -1.77 -12.24
N ASN A 527 -19.46 -1.26 -11.23
CA ASN A 527 -19.51 0.16 -10.90
C ASN A 527 -18.43 0.48 -9.86
N ASN A 528 -17.43 1.27 -10.26
CA ASN A 528 -16.29 1.62 -9.42
C ASN A 528 -16.17 3.14 -9.32
N ASP A 529 -16.04 3.66 -8.09
CA ASP A 529 -15.76 5.06 -7.82
C ASP A 529 -14.29 5.34 -8.15
N ALA A 530 -14.03 6.48 -8.81
CA ALA A 530 -12.71 6.79 -9.35
C ALA A 530 -11.64 6.98 -8.25
N TRP A 531 -12.02 7.53 -7.08
CA TRP A 531 -11.08 7.75 -5.99
C TRP A 531 -10.84 6.45 -5.23
N TYR A 532 -11.90 5.70 -4.99
CA TYR A 532 -11.79 4.38 -4.39
C TYR A 532 -10.91 3.45 -5.22
N SER A 533 -11.14 3.37 -6.54
CA SER A 533 -10.36 2.51 -7.44
C SER A 533 -8.92 2.99 -7.59
N ALA A 534 -8.67 4.30 -7.62
CA ALA A 534 -7.32 4.85 -7.68
C ALA A 534 -6.49 4.47 -6.45
N TYR A 535 -7.10 4.45 -5.26
CA TYR A 535 -6.41 4.13 -4.02
C TYR A 535 -6.25 2.62 -3.79
N HIS A 536 -7.31 1.83 -3.99
CA HIS A 536 -7.34 0.42 -3.54
C HIS A 536 -7.01 -0.60 -4.64
N PHE A 537 -7.22 -0.29 -5.91
CA PHE A 537 -7.14 -1.32 -6.95
C PHE A 537 -5.73 -1.42 -7.54
N SER A 538 -5.13 -2.61 -7.42
CA SER A 538 -3.91 -2.97 -8.14
C SER A 538 -4.16 -3.23 -9.64
N HIS A 539 -5.40 -3.57 -10.01
CA HIS A 539 -5.85 -3.74 -11.40
C HIS A 539 -6.80 -2.60 -11.81
N PRO A 540 -6.65 -1.98 -12.98
CA PRO A 540 -7.59 -0.97 -13.44
C PRO A 540 -9.00 -1.56 -13.58
N PRO A 541 -10.07 -0.78 -13.27
CA PRO A 541 -11.44 -1.18 -13.52
C PRO A 541 -11.67 -1.71 -14.94
N LEU A 542 -12.55 -2.71 -15.09
CA LEU A 542 -12.85 -3.33 -16.38
C LEU A 542 -13.14 -2.30 -17.51
N PRO A 543 -13.98 -1.26 -17.32
CA PRO A 543 -14.19 -0.25 -18.37
C PRO A 543 -12.91 0.41 -18.87
N GLU A 544 -11.95 0.70 -17.98
CA GLU A 544 -10.68 1.34 -18.35
C GLU A 544 -9.84 0.41 -19.23
N ARG A 545 -9.76 -0.88 -18.87
CA ARG A 545 -9.02 -1.89 -19.64
C ARG A 545 -9.65 -2.13 -21.01
N LEU A 546 -10.98 -2.25 -21.08
CA LEU A 546 -11.67 -2.45 -22.36
C LEU A 546 -11.48 -1.25 -23.30
N ASN A 547 -11.58 -0.02 -22.78
CA ASN A 547 -11.34 1.19 -23.56
C ASN A 547 -9.89 1.25 -24.07
N ALA A 548 -8.91 0.83 -23.27
CA ALA A 548 -7.51 0.76 -23.70
C ALA A 548 -7.30 -0.27 -24.83
N LEU A 549 -7.95 -1.42 -24.75
CA LEU A 549 -7.92 -2.45 -25.80
C LEU A 549 -8.60 -1.99 -27.09
N GLU A 550 -9.63 -1.15 -27.02
CA GLU A 550 -10.27 -0.53 -28.20
C GLU A 550 -9.38 0.52 -28.87
N LYS A 551 -8.79 1.45 -28.10
CA LYS A 551 -8.07 2.63 -28.64
C LYS A 551 -6.73 2.36 -29.33
N MET A 552 -6.14 1.17 -29.15
CA MET A 552 -4.80 0.87 -29.69
C MET A 552 -4.80 0.40 -31.16
N ASP A 553 -5.89 0.65 -31.90
CA ASP A 553 -5.95 0.53 -33.37
C ASP A 553 -5.78 1.93 -33.99
#